data_AF-A0AAN8CIE7-F1
#
_entry.id   AF-A0AAN8CIE7-F1
#
_cell.length_a   1.000
_cell.length_b   1.000
_cell.length_c   1.000
_cell.angle_alpha   90.00
_cell.angle_beta   90.00
_cell.angle_gamma   90.00
#
_symmetry.space_group_name_H-M   'P 1'
#
loop_
_entity.id
_entity.type
_entity.pdbx_description
1 polymer ?
#
loop_
_entity_poly.entity_id
_entity_poly.type
_entity_poly.pdbx_seq_one_letter_code
_entity_poly.pdbx_strand_id
1 'polypeptide(L)'
;MKRSLLSAQNLPDSYGHIDPDMKPFWHLCIVASSFIMLNESSENTLFNVAQVANITQLATENDQLKFDCHVLLHEMVSQEIIHWKLLFTWSPPEGVKVQQMEQLPHCHHCEKPPNTN
;
A
#
# COMPACT_ATOMS: atom_id res chain seq x y z
N MET A 1 12.99 -9.56 -24.68
CA MET A 1 11.80 -9.51 -23.78
C MET A 1 11.55 -8.05 -23.43
N LYS A 2 10.33 -7.52 -23.63
CA LYS A 2 9.97 -6.21 -23.04
C LYS A 2 9.78 -6.43 -21.54
N ARG A 3 10.60 -5.77 -20.73
CA ARG A 3 10.49 -5.85 -19.26
C ARG A 3 9.36 -4.90 -18.86
N SER A 4 8.23 -5.45 -18.42
CA SER A 4 7.12 -4.65 -17.88
C SER A 4 7.48 -4.16 -16.48
N LEU A 5 6.93 -3.01 -16.10
CA LEU A 5 6.99 -2.53 -14.72
C LEU A 5 6.21 -3.49 -13.81
N LEU A 6 6.63 -3.59 -12.55
CA LEU A 6 5.99 -4.43 -11.55
C LEU A 6 4.58 -3.90 -11.23
N SER A 7 3.61 -4.81 -11.11
CA SER A 7 2.33 -4.55 -10.47
C SER A 7 1.90 -5.79 -9.69
N ALA A 8 1.39 -5.61 -8.48
CA ALA A 8 0.88 -6.66 -7.62
C ALA A 8 -0.31 -6.15 -6.81
N GLN A 9 -1.24 -7.05 -6.48
CA GLN A 9 -2.48 -6.71 -5.79
C GLN A 9 -2.75 -7.72 -4.68
N ASN A 10 -3.52 -7.29 -3.67
CA ASN A 10 -3.98 -8.13 -2.57
C ASN A 10 -2.83 -8.90 -1.89
N LEU A 11 -1.89 -8.17 -1.29
CA LEU A 11 -0.79 -8.74 -0.52
C LEU A 11 -1.03 -8.47 0.98
N PRO A 12 -1.21 -9.48 1.85
CA PRO A 12 -1.51 -10.87 1.52
C PRO A 12 -2.88 -11.04 0.85
N ASP A 13 -3.08 -12.20 0.21
CA ASP A 13 -4.39 -12.56 -0.32
C ASP A 13 -5.39 -12.88 0.81
N SER A 14 -6.62 -13.26 0.47
CA SER A 14 -7.66 -13.55 1.46
C SER A 14 -7.36 -14.75 2.37
N TYR A 15 -6.33 -15.54 2.07
CA TYR A 15 -5.88 -16.68 2.86
C TYR A 15 -4.59 -16.39 3.63
N GLY A 16 -4.07 -15.17 3.56
CA GLY A 16 -2.81 -14.80 4.21
C GLY A 16 -1.56 -15.16 3.40
N HIS A 17 -1.71 -15.62 2.15
CA HIS A 17 -0.58 -16.02 1.31
C HIS A 17 0.08 -14.81 0.61
N ILE A 18 1.40 -14.86 0.48
CA ILE A 18 2.21 -13.92 -0.29
C ILE A 18 3.27 -14.73 -1.04
N ASP A 19 3.29 -14.61 -2.35
CA ASP A 19 4.34 -15.21 -3.16
C ASP A 19 5.72 -14.70 -2.72
N PRO A 20 6.75 -15.57 -2.63
CA PRO A 20 8.06 -15.18 -2.13
C PRO A 20 8.65 -13.95 -2.81
N ASP A 21 8.45 -13.82 -4.12
CA ASP A 21 8.93 -12.69 -4.93
C ASP A 21 8.22 -11.37 -4.61
N MET A 22 7.01 -11.43 -4.03
CA MET A 22 6.20 -10.27 -3.66
C MET A 22 6.44 -9.79 -2.23
N LYS A 23 7.05 -10.62 -1.37
CA LYS A 23 7.36 -10.26 0.03
C LYS A 23 8.16 -8.97 0.18
N PRO A 24 9.18 -8.67 -0.65
CA PRO A 24 9.91 -7.41 -0.55
C PRO A 24 9.01 -6.19 -0.75
N PHE A 25 8.04 -6.25 -1.66
CA PHE A 25 7.12 -5.14 -1.94
C PHE A 25 6.06 -4.98 -0.86
N TRP A 26 5.60 -6.09 -0.28
CA TRP A 26 4.77 -6.06 0.93
C TRP A 26 5.49 -5.35 2.08
N HIS A 27 6.73 -5.75 2.38
CA HIS A 27 7.55 -5.08 3.41
C HIS A 27 7.78 -3.61 3.08
N LEU A 28 8.04 -3.28 1.81
CA LEU A 28 8.27 -1.90 1.37
C LEU A 28 7.04 -1.01 1.61
N CYS A 29 5.85 -1.49 1.27
CA CYS A 29 4.62 -0.75 1.57
C CYS A 29 4.31 -0.71 3.07
N ILE A 30 4.69 -1.72 3.88
CA ILE A 30 4.60 -1.62 5.35
C ILE A 30 5.49 -0.49 5.86
N VAL A 31 6.74 -0.40 5.40
CA VAL A 31 7.66 0.68 5.76
C VAL A 31 7.12 2.04 5.29
N ALA A 32 6.56 2.14 4.09
CA ALA A 32 5.93 3.38 3.63
C ALA A 32 4.70 3.74 4.49
N SER A 33 3.90 2.75 4.88
CA SER A 33 2.72 2.93 5.74
C SER A 33 3.07 3.42 7.14
N SER A 34 4.27 3.13 7.66
CA SER A 34 4.66 3.61 8.98
C SER A 34 4.75 5.13 9.06
N PHE A 35 4.91 5.83 7.93
CA PHE A 35 4.85 7.30 7.88
C PHE A 35 3.43 7.81 8.15
N ILE A 36 2.41 7.15 7.59
CA ILE A 36 1.00 7.43 7.90
C ILE A 36 0.77 7.17 9.38
N MET A 37 1.15 5.98 9.86
CA MET A 37 0.94 5.60 11.26
C MET A 37 1.61 6.60 12.21
N LEU A 38 2.83 7.05 11.91
CA LEU A 38 3.50 8.07 12.72
C LEU A 38 2.77 9.42 12.69
N ASN A 39 2.26 9.84 11.53
CA ASN A 39 1.64 11.16 11.36
C ASN A 39 0.21 11.23 11.92
N GLU A 40 -0.54 10.13 11.80
CA GLU A 40 -1.98 10.09 12.10
C GLU A 40 -2.29 9.46 13.47
N SER A 41 -1.31 8.88 14.17
CA SER A 41 -1.57 8.26 15.47
C SER A 41 -1.84 9.29 16.57
N SER A 42 -2.74 8.91 17.46
CA SER A 42 -2.98 9.53 18.77
C SER A 42 -3.03 8.45 19.85
N GLU A 43 -3.21 8.86 21.12
CA GLU A 43 -3.37 7.93 22.25
C GLU A 43 -4.57 6.97 22.09
N ASN A 44 -5.53 7.30 21.22
CA ASN A 44 -6.75 6.52 21.01
C ASN A 44 -6.74 5.71 19.70
N THR A 45 -5.59 5.58 19.04
CA THR A 45 -5.48 4.83 17.78
C THR A 45 -4.44 3.72 17.87
N LEU A 46 -4.69 2.62 17.19
CA LEU A 46 -3.74 1.54 17.00
C LEU A 46 -3.82 1.02 15.56
N PHE A 47 -2.94 1.49 14.69
CA PHE A 47 -2.90 1.08 13.30
C PHE A 47 -2.08 -0.19 13.08
N ASN A 48 -2.58 -1.06 12.21
CA ASN A 48 -1.83 -2.18 11.64
C ASN A 48 -2.08 -2.26 10.13
N VAL A 49 -1.12 -2.74 9.34
CA VAL A 49 -1.34 -2.96 7.91
C VAL A 49 -2.12 -4.27 7.74
N ALA A 50 -3.37 -4.17 7.31
CA ALA A 50 -4.19 -5.34 6.99
C ALA A 50 -3.80 -5.94 5.64
N GLN A 51 -3.62 -5.08 4.63
CA GLN A 51 -3.34 -5.50 3.26
C GLN A 51 -2.73 -4.36 2.43
N VAL A 52 -1.94 -4.69 1.44
CA VAL A 52 -1.59 -3.85 0.30
C VAL A 52 -2.55 -4.24 -0.81
N ALA A 53 -3.56 -3.40 -1.00
CA ALA A 53 -4.57 -3.61 -2.02
C ALA A 53 -3.95 -3.58 -3.43
N ASN A 54 -3.01 -2.68 -3.66
CA ASN A 54 -2.28 -2.57 -4.92
C ASN A 54 -0.90 -1.94 -4.69
N ILE A 55 0.12 -2.41 -5.40
CA ILE A 55 1.39 -1.71 -5.59
C ILE A 55 1.75 -1.74 -7.08
N THR A 56 2.05 -0.58 -7.64
CA THR A 56 2.50 -0.45 -9.03
C THR A 56 3.78 0.35 -9.08
N GLN A 57 4.79 -0.21 -9.74
CA GLN A 57 6.02 0.51 -10.04
C GLN A 57 5.76 1.51 -11.17
N LEU A 58 6.14 2.76 -10.94
CA LEU A 58 6.12 3.82 -11.94
C LEU A 58 7.48 3.91 -12.64
N ALA A 59 7.58 4.77 -13.66
CA ALA A 59 8.85 5.03 -14.32
C ALA A 59 9.90 5.49 -13.28
N THR A 60 11.04 4.80 -13.27
CA THR A 60 12.20 5.14 -12.45
C THR A 60 12.73 6.52 -12.83
N GLU A 61 13.05 7.33 -11.84
CA GLU A 61 13.61 8.67 -12.01
C GLU A 61 14.78 8.83 -11.05
N ASN A 62 15.90 9.42 -11.52
CA ASN A 62 17.10 9.68 -10.71
C ASN A 62 17.62 8.44 -9.96
N ASP A 63 17.65 7.29 -10.63
CA ASP A 63 18.08 5.98 -10.08
C ASP A 63 17.29 5.50 -8.85
N GLN A 64 16.09 6.03 -8.63
CA GLN A 64 15.19 5.60 -7.56
C GLN A 64 13.94 4.93 -8.13
N LEU A 65 13.61 3.76 -7.58
CA LEU A 65 12.34 3.11 -7.89
C LEU A 65 11.22 3.96 -7.31
N LYS A 66 10.15 4.15 -8.08
CA LYS A 66 8.97 4.92 -7.68
C LYS A 66 7.76 4.00 -7.66
N PHE A 67 6.93 4.12 -6.63
CA PHE A 67 5.77 3.27 -6.43
C PHE A 67 4.53 4.09 -6.11
N ASP A 68 3.42 3.70 -6.72
CA ASP A 68 2.06 4.03 -6.31
C ASP A 68 1.52 2.82 -5.54
N CYS A 69 1.26 2.99 -4.24
CA CYS A 69 0.82 1.92 -3.34
C CYS A 69 -0.49 2.30 -2.66
N HIS A 70 -1.44 1.38 -2.67
CA HIS A 70 -2.70 1.45 -1.96
C HIS A 70 -2.66 0.46 -0.80
N VAL A 71 -2.83 0.96 0.42
CA VAL A 71 -2.77 0.16 1.65
C VAL A 71 -4.09 0.25 2.40
N LEU A 72 -4.46 -0.85 3.03
CA LEU A 72 -5.58 -0.94 3.95
C LEU A 72 -5.00 -1.03 5.36
N LEU A 73 -5.24 0.01 6.15
CA LEU A 73 -4.88 0.04 7.57
C LEU A 73 -6.08 -0.41 8.39
N HIS A 74 -5.88 -1.37 9.28
CA HIS A 74 -6.84 -1.68 10.32
C HIS A 74 -6.54 -0.78 11.52
N GLU A 75 -7.47 0.10 11.85
CA GLU A 75 -7.46 0.84 13.11
C GLU A 75 -8.15 -0.04 14.16
N MET A 76 -7.35 -0.61 15.06
CA MET A 76 -7.76 -1.68 15.96
C MET A 76 -8.70 -1.20 17.07
N VAL A 77 -8.76 0.11 17.40
CA VAL A 77 -9.63 0.61 18.46
C VAL A 77 -11.08 0.71 18.00
N SER A 78 -11.30 1.28 16.82
CA SER A 78 -12.59 1.47 16.15
C SER A 78 -13.04 0.27 15.32
N GLN A 79 -12.10 -0.64 14.98
CA GLN A 79 -12.31 -1.76 14.05
C GLN A 79 -12.57 -1.33 12.60
N GLU A 80 -12.17 -0.11 12.21
CA GLU A 80 -12.31 0.37 10.85
C GLU A 80 -11.14 -0.07 9.95
N ILE A 81 -11.47 -0.36 8.68
CA ILE A 81 -10.49 -0.53 7.60
C ILE A 81 -10.41 0.77 6.81
N ILE A 82 -9.28 1.46 6.93
CA ILE A 82 -9.03 2.76 6.33
C ILE A 82 -8.14 2.59 5.12
N HIS A 83 -8.56 3.14 3.98
CA HIS A 83 -7.85 3.05 2.72
C HIS A 83 -6.94 4.26 2.54
N TRP A 84 -5.64 4.01 2.36
CA TRP A 84 -4.66 5.04 2.05
C TRP A 84 -3.98 4.78 0.71
N LYS A 85 -3.65 5.88 0.03
CA LYS A 85 -2.79 5.92 -1.14
C LYS A 85 -1.47 6.59 -0.77
N LEU A 86 -0.38 5.98 -1.23
CA LEU A 86 1.01 6.39 -0.99
C LEU A 86 1.75 6.50 -2.32
N LEU A 87 2.41 7.64 -2.53
CA LEU A 87 3.43 7.79 -3.56
C LEU A 87 4.78 7.87 -2.87
N PHE A 88 5.70 6.97 -3.17
CA PHE A 88 7.01 6.96 -2.54
C PHE A 88 8.11 6.50 -3.49
N THR A 89 9.35 6.88 -3.17
CA THR A 89 10.55 6.38 -3.83
C THR A 89 11.35 5.48 -2.91
N TRP A 90 12.15 4.60 -3.51
CA TRP A 90 13.10 3.76 -2.80
C TRP A 90 14.38 3.53 -3.60
N SER A 91 15.50 3.57 -2.89
CA SER A 91 16.77 3.01 -3.36
C SER A 91 17.54 2.42 -2.18
N PRO A 92 18.50 1.50 -2.42
CA PRO A 92 19.34 0.97 -1.36
C PRO A 92 20.05 2.04 -0.49
N PRO A 93 20.64 3.12 -1.05
CA PRO A 93 21.30 4.15 -0.23
C PRO A 93 20.34 5.09 0.50
N GLU A 94 19.18 5.41 -0.08
CA GLU A 94 18.29 6.46 0.45
C GLU A 94 17.13 5.91 1.29
N GLY A 95 16.88 4.61 1.26
CA GLY A 95 15.73 4.00 1.91
C GLY A 95 14.39 4.45 1.29
N VAL A 96 13.31 4.36 2.06
CA VAL A 96 11.97 4.77 1.63
C VAL A 96 11.79 6.26 1.86
N LYS A 97 11.33 6.98 0.84
CA LYS A 97 10.94 8.39 0.93
C LYS A 97 9.51 8.57 0.44
N VAL A 98 8.59 8.83 1.37
CA VAL A 98 7.19 9.10 1.04
C VAL A 98 7.05 10.52 0.52
N GLN A 99 6.50 10.65 -0.69
CA GLN A 99 6.29 11.92 -1.37
C GLN A 99 4.88 12.46 -1.15
N GLN A 100 3.87 11.57 -1.17
CA GLN A 100 2.47 11.91 -0.96
C GLN A 100 1.77 10.81 -0.17
N MET A 101 0.83 11.22 0.69
CA MET A 101 -0.07 10.36 1.43
C MET A 101 -1.48 10.94 1.29
N GLU A 102 -2.44 10.12 0.91
CA GLU A 102 -3.84 10.53 0.73
C GLU A 102 -4.76 9.45 1.31
N GLN A 103 -5.59 9.83 2.28
CA GLN A 103 -6.67 8.95 2.75
C GLN A 103 -7.77 8.94 1.70
N LEU A 104 -8.13 7.75 1.23
CA LEU A 104 -9.21 7.58 0.28
C LEU A 104 -10.56 7.41 1.01
N PRO A 105 -11.66 7.92 0.45
CA PRO A 105 -12.97 7.80 1.07
C PRO A 105 -13.39 6.34 1.19
N HIS A 106 -13.92 5.98 2.35
CA HIS A 106 -14.49 4.66 2.58
C HIS A 106 -15.80 4.54 1.78
N CYS A 107 -15.81 3.70 0.75
CA CYS A 107 -16.97 3.57 -0.13
C CYS A 107 -18.02 2.63 0.51
N HIS A 108 -18.92 3.19 1.33
CA HIS A 108 -20.01 2.41 1.93
C HIS A 108 -21.03 1.84 0.91
N HIS A 109 -21.02 2.30 -0.35
CA HIS A 109 -22.03 2.01 -1.38
C HIS A 109 -21.43 1.67 -2.77
N CYS A 110 -20.22 1.11 -2.81
CA CYS A 110 -19.68 0.62 -4.08
C CYS A 110 -20.42 -0.65 -4.49
N GLU A 111 -21.51 -0.50 -5.25
CA GLU A 111 -22.15 -1.61 -5.96
C GLU A 111 -21.08 -2.34 -6.77
N LYS A 112 -21.06 -3.68 -6.68
CA LYS A 112 -20.21 -4.49 -7.54
C LYS A 112 -20.48 -4.08 -8.99
N PRO A 113 -19.46 -3.82 -9.82
CA PRO A 113 -19.69 -3.63 -11.24
C PRO A 113 -20.51 -4.84 -11.75
N PRO A 114 -21.60 -4.61 -12.50
CA PRO A 114 -22.43 -5.70 -12.98
C PRO A 114 -21.55 -6.66 -13.77
N ASN A 115 -21.61 -7.94 -13.40
CA ASN A 115 -20.86 -9.03 -14.03
C ASN A 115 -20.79 -8.82 -15.55
N THR A 116 -19.57 -8.61 -16.07
CA THR A 116 -19.36 -8.66 -17.51
C THR A 116 -19.33 -10.14 -17.88
N ASN A 117 -20.44 -10.63 -18.46
CA ASN A 117 -20.54 -11.95 -19.07
C ASN A 117 -19.47 -12.16 -20.15
#